data_AF-A0A2J8XX22-F1
#
_entry.id   AF-A0A2J8XX22-F1
#
_cell.length_a   1.000
_cell.length_b   1.000
_cell.length_c   1.000
_cell.angle_alpha   90.00
_cell.angle_beta   90.00
_cell.angle_gamma   90.00
#
_symmetry.space_group_name_H-M   'P 1'
#
loop_
_entity.id
_entity.type
_entity.pdbx_description
1 polymer ?
#
loop_
_entity_poly.entity_id
_entity_poly.type
_entity_poly.pdbx_seq_one_letter_code
_entity_poly.pdbx_strand_id
1 'polypeptide(L)'
;FFRRLYDEDIVRDSGHIVKCLDSFCDPFLISDELRRVLLVEDSEKYEIFSQPDREEFLFCLFKHLCLGGALCQYEDVISPYLETTKLIYKDLVR
;
A
#
# COMPACT_ATOMS: atom_id res chain seq x y z
N PHE A 1 3.37 8.94 8.81
CA PHE A 1 2.45 7.85 8.41
C PHE A 1 3.16 6.81 7.52
N PHE A 2 3.37 7.05 6.22
CA PHE A 2 3.93 6.04 5.28
C PHE A 2 5.44 5.80 5.31
N ARG A 3 6.23 6.54 6.13
CA ARG A 3 7.69 6.34 6.21
C ARG A 3 8.07 4.92 6.60
N ARG A 4 7.25 4.28 7.44
CA ARG A 4 7.39 2.87 7.86
C ARG A 4 7.48 1.87 6.71
N LEU A 5 6.98 2.20 5.50
CA LEU A 5 7.17 1.37 4.32
C LEU A 5 8.65 1.23 3.90
N TYR A 6 9.45 2.27 4.15
CA TYR A 6 10.90 2.23 3.92
C TYR A 6 11.60 1.54 5.08
N ASP A 7 11.18 1.84 6.31
CA ASP A 7 11.83 1.32 7.51
C ASP A 7 11.67 -0.21 7.66
N GLU A 8 10.61 -0.79 7.05
CA GLU A 8 10.25 -2.22 7.11
C GLU A 8 10.51 -2.97 5.78
N ASP A 9 11.40 -2.45 4.93
CA ASP A 9 11.82 -3.08 3.67
C ASP A 9 10.65 -3.43 2.72
N ILE A 10 9.58 -2.62 2.71
CA ILE A 10 8.50 -2.72 1.71
C ILE A 10 8.91 -1.99 0.43
N VAL A 11 9.64 -0.90 0.61
CA VAL A 11 10.12 -0.01 -0.44
C VAL A 11 11.60 0.23 -0.25
N ARG A 12 12.38 0.06 -1.31
CA ARG A 12 13.82 0.37 -1.31
C ARG A 12 14.05 1.89 -1.23
N ASP A 13 15.25 2.31 -0.86
CA ASP A 13 15.63 3.73 -0.89
C ASP A 13 15.43 4.40 -2.26
N SER A 14 15.49 3.62 -3.35
CA SER A 14 15.20 4.08 -4.71
C SER A 14 13.72 4.35 -4.99
N GLY A 15 12.83 4.05 -4.04
CA GLY A 15 11.38 4.11 -4.20
C GLY A 15 10.75 2.87 -4.85
N HIS A 16 11.54 1.85 -5.22
CA HIS A 16 11.03 0.62 -5.82
C HIS A 16 10.36 -0.26 -4.77
N ILE A 17 9.17 -0.76 -5.09
CA ILE A 17 8.43 -1.68 -4.22
C ILE A 17 9.09 -3.06 -4.32
N VAL A 18 9.37 -3.66 -3.16
CA VAL A 18 10.01 -4.98 -3.08
C VAL A 18 9.03 -6.04 -3.59
N LYS A 19 9.47 -6.83 -4.59
CA LYS A 19 8.69 -7.95 -5.14
C LYS A 19 8.70 -9.14 -4.17
N CYS A 20 7.66 -9.95 -4.23
CA CYS A 20 7.57 -11.21 -3.49
C CYS A 20 7.15 -12.34 -4.43
N LEU A 21 7.08 -13.57 -3.89
CA LEU A 21 6.50 -14.68 -4.64
C LEU A 21 5.01 -14.44 -4.86
N ASP A 22 4.54 -14.77 -6.06
CA ASP A 22 3.14 -14.62 -6.44
C ASP A 22 2.25 -15.46 -5.55
N SER A 23 1.24 -14.81 -4.97
CA SER A 23 0.19 -15.43 -4.17
C SER A 23 -1.14 -14.73 -4.42
N PHE A 24 -2.25 -15.32 -4.01
CA PHE A 24 -3.58 -14.73 -4.19
C PHE A 24 -4.22 -14.43 -2.85
N CYS A 25 -4.82 -13.25 -2.76
CA CYS A 25 -5.79 -12.88 -1.73
C CYS A 25 -7.05 -12.42 -2.47
N ASP A 26 -7.95 -13.37 -2.73
CA ASP A 26 -9.08 -13.25 -3.66
C ASP A 26 -9.80 -11.89 -3.58
N PRO A 27 -9.91 -11.11 -4.67
CA PRO A 27 -9.53 -11.41 -6.07
C PRO A 27 -8.14 -10.92 -6.50
N PHE A 28 -7.28 -10.50 -5.56
CA PHE A 28 -6.03 -9.82 -5.86
C PHE A 28 -4.86 -10.79 -6.00
N LEU A 29 -4.07 -10.59 -7.06
CA LEU A 29 -2.71 -11.12 -7.17
C LEU A 29 -1.77 -10.27 -6.31
N ILE A 30 -1.05 -10.91 -5.42
CA ILE A 30 0.00 -10.33 -4.59
C ILE A 30 1.34 -10.74 -5.19
N SER A 31 2.03 -9.78 -5.80
CA SER A 31 3.36 -9.95 -6.42
C SER A 31 4.43 -9.04 -5.78
N ASP A 32 4.05 -8.33 -4.71
CA ASP A 32 4.92 -7.41 -4.00
C ASP A 32 4.53 -7.26 -2.53
N GLU A 33 5.50 -6.79 -1.76
CA GLU A 33 5.39 -6.62 -0.32
C GLU A 33 4.37 -5.55 0.06
N LEU A 34 4.11 -4.55 -0.80
CA LEU A 34 3.11 -3.53 -0.53
C LEU A 34 1.70 -4.13 -0.51
N ARG A 35 1.35 -4.95 -1.50
CA ARG A 35 0.08 -5.68 -1.52
C ARG A 35 -0.04 -6.65 -0.35
N ARG A 36 1.08 -7.26 0.06
CA ARG A 36 1.12 -8.12 1.25
C ARG A 36 0.73 -7.35 2.52
N VAL A 37 1.27 -6.15 2.72
CA VAL A 37 0.90 -5.25 3.83
C VAL A 37 -0.59 -4.88 3.78
N LEU A 38 -1.14 -4.63 2.59
CA LEU A 38 -2.51 -4.12 2.43
C LEU A 38 -3.60 -5.20 2.58
N LEU A 39 -3.28 -6.46 2.27
CA LEU A 39 -4.27 -7.53 2.09
C LEU A 39 -4.09 -8.75 3.00
N VAL A 40 -2.86 -9.14 3.36
CA VAL A 40 -2.61 -10.44 4.00
C VAL A 40 -2.59 -10.28 5.51
N GLU A 41 -3.74 -10.46 6.17
CA GLU A 41 -3.89 -10.23 7.62
C GLU A 41 -3.00 -11.12 8.48
N ASP A 42 -2.73 -12.35 8.03
CA ASP A 42 -1.85 -13.30 8.73
C ASP A 42 -0.34 -13.04 8.51
N SER A 43 0.02 -11.98 7.78
CA SER A 43 1.42 -11.63 7.53
C SER A 43 1.97 -10.74 8.65
N GLU A 44 3.20 -11.00 9.09
CA GLU A 44 3.93 -10.10 10.01
C GLU A 44 3.97 -8.65 9.50
N LYS A 45 3.99 -8.47 8.17
CA LYS A 45 4.03 -7.14 7.55
C LYS A 45 2.67 -6.43 7.55
N TYR A 46 1.57 -7.14 7.84
CA TYR A 46 0.28 -6.50 8.05
C TYR A 46 0.34 -5.58 9.29
N GLU A 47 0.99 -6.02 10.35
CA GLU A 47 1.06 -5.29 11.62
C GLU A 47 1.92 -4.01 11.58
N ILE A 48 2.58 -3.73 10.46
CA ILE A 48 3.28 -2.45 10.24
C ILE A 48 2.31 -1.27 10.37
N PHE A 49 1.04 -1.46 10.01
CA PHE A 49 -0.03 -0.51 10.29
C PHE A 49 -0.99 -1.10 11.31
N SER A 50 -1.13 -0.42 12.45
CA SER A 50 -2.05 -0.81 13.52
C SER A 50 -3.50 -0.75 13.04
N GLN A 51 -4.41 -1.39 13.77
CA GLN A 51 -5.84 -1.30 13.45
C GLN A 51 -6.35 0.15 13.36
N PRO A 52 -6.03 1.08 14.29
CA PRO A 52 -6.39 2.49 14.13
C PRO A 52 -5.78 3.15 12.88
N ASP A 53 -4.52 2.86 12.55
CA ASP A 53 -3.90 3.38 11.32
C ASP A 53 -4.68 2.92 10.07
N ARG A 54 -5.16 1.67 10.08
CA ARG A 54 -5.89 1.07 8.95
C ARG A 54 -7.30 1.66 8.78
N GLU A 55 -7.89 2.14 9.86
CA GLU A 55 -9.18 2.83 9.88
C GLU A 55 -9.06 4.32 9.49
N GLU A 56 -7.83 4.88 9.47
CA GLU A 56 -7.64 6.25 9.01
C GLU A 56 -8.07 6.43 7.55
N PHE A 57 -8.77 7.53 7.27
CA PHE A 57 -9.19 7.90 5.92
C PHE A 57 -7.99 7.97 4.94
N LEU A 58 -6.85 8.47 5.42
CA LEU A 58 -5.61 8.55 4.64
C LEU A 58 -5.13 7.16 4.18
N PHE A 59 -5.17 6.17 5.09
CA PHE A 59 -4.79 4.79 4.78
C PHE A 59 -5.79 4.15 3.82
N CYS A 60 -7.08 4.30 4.09
CA CYS A 60 -8.13 3.76 3.23
C CYS A 60 -8.00 4.27 1.80
N LEU A 61 -7.78 5.58 1.62
CA LEU A 61 -7.58 6.18 0.30
C LEU A 61 -6.34 5.61 -0.40
N PHE A 62 -5.21 5.53 0.31
CA PHE A 62 -3.97 4.94 -0.21
C PHE A 62 -4.17 3.49 -0.65
N LYS A 63 -4.84 2.67 0.19
CA LYS A 63 -5.16 1.27 -0.12
C LYS A 63 -6.00 1.15 -1.38
N HIS A 64 -7.02 2.00 -1.55
CA HIS A 64 -7.85 1.99 -2.77
C HIS A 64 -7.05 2.32 -4.02
N LEU A 65 -6.12 3.28 -3.94
CA LEU A 65 -5.25 3.64 -5.05
C LEU A 65 -4.26 2.51 -5.41
N CYS A 66 -3.68 1.84 -4.41
CA CYS A 66 -2.74 0.74 -4.64
C CYS A 66 -3.41 -0.51 -5.24
N LEU A 67 -4.65 -0.80 -4.82
CA LEU A 67 -5.37 -2.01 -5.25
C LEU A 67 -6.14 -1.78 -6.55
N GLY A 68 -6.58 -0.56 -6.84
CA GLY A 68 -7.13 -0.16 -8.15
C GLY A 68 -8.40 -0.88 -8.62
N GLY A 69 -9.03 -1.70 -7.77
CA GLY A 69 -10.23 -2.47 -8.14
C GLY A 69 -9.99 -3.40 -9.32
N ALA A 70 -11.00 -3.58 -10.19
CA ALA A 70 -10.96 -4.53 -11.30
C ALA A 70 -9.93 -4.21 -12.41
N LEU A 71 -9.38 -2.99 -12.44
CA LEU A 71 -8.44 -2.55 -13.47
C LEU A 71 -6.98 -2.43 -12.98
N CYS A 72 -6.69 -2.87 -11.74
CA CYS A 72 -5.35 -2.94 -11.11
C CYS A 72 -4.41 -1.77 -11.48
N GLN A 73 -4.28 -0.77 -10.60
CA GLN A 73 -3.30 0.31 -10.78
C GLN A 73 -1.92 -0.15 -10.30
N TYR A 74 -1.25 -1.03 -11.06
CA TYR A 74 0.05 -1.57 -10.69
C TYR A 74 1.19 -0.59 -11.01
N GLU A 75 2.00 -0.25 -10.02
CA GLU A 75 3.22 0.54 -10.17
C GLU A 75 4.42 -0.21 -9.58
N ASP A 76 5.59 -0.02 -10.18
CA ASP A 76 6.85 -0.58 -9.67
C ASP A 76 7.50 0.29 -8.59
N VAL A 77 7.03 1.52 -8.43
CA VAL A 77 7.56 2.52 -7.51
C VAL A 77 6.44 3.09 -6.64
N ILE A 78 6.76 3.48 -5.39
CA ILE A 78 5.77 3.94 -4.41
C ILE A 78 5.30 5.39 -4.67
N SER A 79 6.10 6.18 -5.38
CA SER A 79 5.90 7.63 -5.51
C SER A 79 4.55 8.02 -6.12
N PRO A 80 4.06 7.38 -7.21
CA PRO A 80 2.76 7.71 -7.79
C PRO A 80 1.62 7.52 -6.80
N TYR A 81 1.66 6.45 -5.98
CA TYR A 81 0.65 6.21 -4.96
C TYR A 81 0.67 7.27 -3.87
N LEU A 82 1.85 7.63 -3.35
CA LEU A 82 1.97 8.60 -2.25
C LEU A 82 1.55 10.00 -2.67
N GLU A 83 2.02 10.47 -3.83
CA GLU A 83 1.68 11.81 -4.31
C GLU A 83 0.20 11.92 -4.70
N THR A 84 -0.36 10.90 -5.35
CA THR A 84 -1.79 10.88 -5.69
C THR A 84 -2.66 10.83 -4.44
N THR A 85 -2.32 10.00 -3.46
CA THR A 85 -3.02 9.94 -2.17
C THR A 85 -3.01 11.30 -1.48
N LYS A 86 -1.84 11.93 -1.41
CA LYS A 86 -1.65 13.23 -0.76
C LYS A 86 -2.45 14.34 -1.44
N LEU A 87 -2.47 14.36 -2.78
CA LEU A 87 -3.25 15.33 -3.55
C LEU A 87 -4.74 15.17 -3.27
N ILE A 88 -5.28 13.95 -3.38
CA ILE A 88 -6.70 13.69 -3.16
C ILE A 88 -7.09 13.94 -1.70
N TYR A 89 -6.31 13.45 -0.74
CA TYR A 89 -6.58 13.65 0.69
C TYR A 89 -6.67 15.13 1.04
N LYS A 90 -5.73 15.95 0.56
CA LYS A 90 -5.73 17.40 0.80
C LYS A 90 -6.92 18.12 0.19
N ASP A 91 -7.42 17.65 -0.96
CA ASP A 91 -8.60 18.26 -1.59
C ASP A 91 -9.89 17.89 -0.87
N LEU A 92 -9.96 16.69 -0.28
CA LEU A 92 -11.15 16.18 0.43
C LEU A 92 -11.26 16.67 1.88
N VAL A 93 -10.14 16.89 2.59
CA VAL A 93 -10.11 17.25 4.03
C VAL A 93 -9.92 18.78 4.21
N ARG A 94 -10.59 19.59 3.38
CA ARG A 94 -10.51 21.05 3.48
C ARG A 94 -10.88 21.61 4.86
#